data_AF-A0A2G2QBH3-F1
#
_entry.id   AF-A0A2G2QBH3-F1
#
_cell.length_a   1.000
_cell.length_b   1.000
_cell.length_c   1.000
_cell.angle_alpha   90.00
_cell.angle_beta   90.00
_cell.angle_gamma   90.00
#
_symmetry.space_group_name_H-M   'P 1'
#
loop_
_entity.id
_entity.type
_entity.pdbx_description
1 polymer ?
#
loop_
_entity_poly.entity_id
_entity_poly.type
_entity_poly.pdbx_seq_one_letter_code
_entity_poly.pdbx_strand_id
1 'polypeptide(L)'
;MIKAKFSKFYRRSLYLLFTVSWVTGNIFFALSRWFMVEGDFGPEKHPWQFPVLMLHGASAFMVMFFFGFVMASHVPVAWKLKKIRALGILLVSAVSFQIISAYLLYYLANETVRDVIANLHAAVGFSLPIILTIHIVHAIRSRQQAKK
;
A
#
# COMPACT_ATOMS: atom_id res chain seq x y z
N MET A 1 11.17 -23.25 -17.40
CA MET A 1 11.61 -22.07 -16.61
C MET A 1 10.48 -21.03 -16.59
N ILE A 2 9.62 -21.01 -15.56
CA ILE A 2 8.46 -20.10 -15.49
C ILE A 2 8.98 -18.67 -15.35
N LYS A 3 9.04 -17.93 -16.47
CA LYS A 3 9.27 -16.49 -16.45
C LYS A 3 7.94 -15.85 -16.07
N ALA A 4 7.77 -15.45 -14.81
CA ALA A 4 6.66 -14.59 -14.40
C ALA A 4 6.82 -13.21 -15.07
N LYS A 5 6.41 -13.12 -16.34
CA LYS A 5 6.29 -11.85 -17.06
C LYS A 5 4.92 -11.29 -16.70
N PHE A 6 4.90 -10.25 -15.87
CA PHE A 6 3.71 -9.43 -15.72
C PHE A 6 3.31 -8.87 -17.08
N SER A 7 2.05 -9.07 -17.47
CA SER A 7 1.49 -8.30 -18.58
C SER A 7 1.72 -6.81 -18.33
N LYS A 8 2.07 -6.06 -19.39
CA LYS A 8 2.27 -4.61 -19.28
C LYS A 8 1.02 -3.92 -18.72
N PHE A 9 -0.16 -4.44 -19.05
CA PHE A 9 -1.42 -3.97 -18.52
C PHE A 9 -1.47 -4.15 -17.01
N TYR A 10 -1.32 -5.39 -16.52
CA TYR A 10 -1.33 -5.70 -15.10
C TYR A 10 -0.38 -4.81 -14.28
N ARG A 11 0.85 -4.63 -14.77
CA ARG A 11 1.85 -3.80 -14.09
C ARG A 11 1.44 -2.33 -14.03
N ARG A 12 0.93 -1.78 -15.13
CA ARG A 12 0.46 -0.38 -15.20
C ARG A 12 -0.75 -0.17 -14.29
N SER A 13 -1.71 -1.09 -14.31
CA SER A 13 -2.90 -1.03 -13.44
C SER A 13 -2.50 -1.08 -11.97
N LEU A 14 -1.61 -1.99 -11.58
CA LEU A 14 -1.11 -2.07 -10.20
C LEU A 14 -0.45 -0.77 -9.75
N TYR A 15 0.44 -0.18 -10.58
CA TYR A 15 1.09 1.09 -10.22
C TYR A 15 0.10 2.25 -10.14
N LEU A 16 -0.83 2.35 -11.09
CA LEU A 16 -1.85 3.39 -11.07
C LEU A 16 -2.72 3.28 -9.81
N LEU A 17 -3.27 2.09 -9.53
CA LEU A 17 -4.13 1.86 -8.36
C LEU A 17 -3.38 2.08 -7.05
N PHE A 18 -2.13 1.62 -6.96
CA PHE A 18 -1.27 1.87 -5.81
C PHE A 18 -1.01 3.37 -5.62
N THR A 19 -0.68 4.11 -6.68
CA THR A 19 -0.47 5.56 -6.61
C THR A 19 -1.73 6.29 -6.20
N VAL A 20 -2.90 5.94 -6.76
CA VAL A 20 -4.19 6.51 -6.36
C VAL A 20 -4.44 6.26 -4.87
N SER A 21 -4.35 5.02 -4.42
CA SER A 21 -4.55 4.65 -3.00
C SER A 21 -3.57 5.38 -2.08
N TRP A 22 -2.30 5.47 -2.46
CA TRP A 22 -1.29 6.17 -1.68
C TRP A 22 -1.57 7.67 -1.59
N VAL A 23 -1.86 8.35 -2.71
CA VAL A 23 -2.16 9.79 -2.71
C VAL A 23 -3.40 10.07 -1.88
N THR A 24 -4.49 9.33 -2.10
CA THR A 24 -5.74 9.56 -1.37
C THR A 24 -5.62 9.21 0.11
N GLY A 25 -4.84 8.18 0.47
CA GLY A 25 -4.58 7.83 1.87
C GLY A 25 -3.86 8.95 2.62
N ASN A 26 -2.86 9.57 1.99
CA ASN A 26 -2.14 10.71 2.57
C ASN A 26 -3.01 11.95 2.69
N ILE A 27 -3.83 12.25 1.68
CA ILE A 27 -4.79 13.35 1.74
C ILE A 27 -5.81 13.09 2.85
N PHE A 28 -6.36 11.89 2.95
CA PHE A 28 -7.30 11.53 4.01
C PHE A 28 -6.67 11.68 5.39
N PHE A 29 -5.46 11.16 5.60
CA PHE A 29 -4.75 11.29 6.86
C PHE A 29 -4.54 12.76 7.21
N ALA A 30 -4.11 13.58 6.26
CA ALA A 30 -3.94 15.00 6.47
C ALA A 30 -5.24 15.71 6.87
N LEU A 31 -6.31 15.49 6.11
CA LEU A 31 -7.64 16.04 6.40
C LEU A 31 -8.12 15.62 7.78
N SER A 32 -7.88 14.36 8.17
CA SER A 32 -8.31 13.82 9.46
C SER A 32 -7.59 14.41 10.68
N ARG A 33 -6.40 14.98 10.50
CA ARG A 33 -5.52 15.41 11.59
C ARG A 33 -5.46 16.93 11.76
N TRP A 34 -5.52 17.66 10.65
CA TRP A 34 -5.16 19.08 10.65
C TRP A 34 -6.22 20.01 10.05
N PHE A 35 -7.23 19.49 9.36
CA PHE A 35 -8.21 20.34 8.66
C PHE A 35 -9.61 20.15 9.25
N MET A 36 -10.02 21.14 10.03
CA MET A 36 -11.39 21.30 10.51
C MET A 36 -12.01 22.52 9.82
N VAL A 37 -13.32 22.48 9.61
CA VAL A 37 -14.10 23.60 9.05
C VAL A 37 -15.18 24.00 10.05
N GLU A 38 -15.63 25.25 9.98
CA GLU A 38 -16.71 25.74 10.84
C GLU A 38 -18.05 25.27 10.26
N GLY A 39 -18.83 24.53 11.07
CA GLY A 39 -20.17 24.06 10.74
C GLY A 39 -21.22 24.69 11.64
N ASP A 40 -22.49 24.40 11.33
CA ASP A 40 -23.65 25.01 12.01
C ASP A 40 -23.69 24.70 13.52
N PHE A 41 -23.00 23.64 13.96
CA PHE A 41 -22.96 23.18 15.36
C PHE A 41 -21.54 23.21 15.97
N GLY A 42 -20.59 23.91 15.33
CA GLY A 42 -19.20 24.04 15.77
C GLY A 42 -18.19 23.45 14.79
N PRO A 43 -16.93 23.20 15.22
CA PRO A 43 -15.91 22.65 14.34
C PRO A 43 -16.24 21.24 13.86
N GLU A 44 -16.27 21.07 12.54
CA GLU A 44 -16.58 19.81 11.86
C GLU A 44 -15.42 19.35 10.98
N LYS A 45 -15.48 18.09 10.55
CA LYS A 45 -14.52 17.48 9.64
C LYS A 45 -14.65 18.06 8.24
N HIS A 46 -13.51 18.26 7.56
CA HIS A 46 -13.53 18.76 6.19
C HIS A 46 -14.34 17.85 5.23
N PRO A 47 -15.25 18.38 4.39
CA PRO A 47 -16.19 17.57 3.59
C PRO A 47 -15.51 16.57 2.64
N TRP A 48 -14.29 16.87 2.18
CA TRP A 48 -13.52 15.98 1.31
C TRP A 48 -12.99 14.72 2.00
N GLN A 49 -13.06 14.65 3.33
CA GLN A 49 -12.54 13.49 4.06
C GLN A 49 -13.24 12.19 3.64
N PHE A 50 -14.58 12.23 3.49
CA PHE A 50 -15.35 11.07 3.05
C PHE A 50 -15.06 10.61 1.61
N PRO A 51 -15.18 11.46 0.55
CA PRO A 51 -14.93 11.03 -0.82
C PRO A 51 -13.48 10.57 -1.05
N VAL A 52 -12.51 11.22 -0.40
CA VAL A 52 -11.10 10.79 -0.47
C VAL A 52 -10.91 9.42 0.17
N LEU A 53 -11.55 9.16 1.33
CA LEU A 53 -11.53 7.85 1.97
C LEU A 53 -12.18 6.78 1.10
N MET A 54 -13.30 7.09 0.45
CA MET A 54 -13.99 6.18 -0.46
C MET A 54 -13.08 5.78 -1.64
N LEU A 55 -12.42 6.76 -2.26
CA LEU A 55 -11.48 6.50 -3.37
C LEU A 55 -10.25 5.72 -2.91
N HIS A 56 -9.72 6.02 -1.71
CA HIS A 56 -8.67 5.25 -1.07
C HIS A 56 -9.08 3.78 -0.88
N GLY A 57 -10.25 3.53 -0.26
CA GLY A 57 -10.76 2.18 -0.02
C GLY A 57 -10.95 1.41 -1.32
N ALA A 58 -11.62 2.00 -2.32
CA ALA A 58 -11.88 1.36 -3.61
C ALA A 58 -10.58 0.97 -4.34
N SER A 59 -9.61 1.88 -4.41
CA SER A 59 -8.31 1.59 -5.04
C SER A 59 -7.48 0.58 -4.21
N ALA A 60 -7.50 0.66 -2.89
CA ALA A 60 -6.82 -0.28 -2.00
C ALA A 60 -7.36 -1.72 -2.13
N PHE A 61 -8.68 -1.90 -2.25
CA PHE A 61 -9.27 -3.22 -2.51
C PHE A 61 -8.77 -3.81 -3.83
N MET A 62 -8.67 -3.00 -4.88
CA MET A 62 -8.10 -3.45 -6.15
C MET A 62 -6.61 -3.78 -6.00
N VAL A 63 -5.82 -2.99 -5.26
CA VAL A 63 -4.42 -3.32 -4.94
C VAL A 63 -4.33 -4.66 -4.21
N MET A 64 -5.22 -4.94 -3.25
CA MET A 64 -5.27 -6.21 -2.52
C MET A 64 -5.57 -7.40 -3.44
N PHE A 65 -6.52 -7.25 -4.38
CA PHE A 65 -6.80 -8.27 -5.40
C PHE A 65 -5.55 -8.57 -6.24
N PHE A 66 -4.87 -7.52 -6.73
CA PHE A 66 -3.63 -7.68 -7.48
C PHE A 66 -2.52 -8.29 -6.62
N PHE A 67 -2.42 -7.91 -5.34
CA PHE A 67 -1.45 -8.47 -4.42
C PHE A 67 -1.56 -10.00 -4.31
N GLY A 68 -2.78 -10.55 -4.27
CA GLY A 68 -3.00 -12.00 -4.34
C GLY A 68 -2.37 -12.64 -5.58
N PHE A 69 -2.52 -12.00 -6.76
CA PHE A 69 -1.87 -12.47 -7.98
C PHE A 69 -0.32 -12.37 -7.91
N VAL A 70 0.24 -11.33 -7.30
CA VAL A 70 1.69 -11.23 -7.06
C VAL A 70 2.17 -12.36 -6.16
N MET A 71 1.43 -12.64 -5.08
CA MET A 71 1.74 -13.73 -4.16
C MET A 71 1.73 -15.09 -4.85
N ALA A 72 0.81 -15.35 -5.77
CA ALA A 72 0.74 -16.62 -6.51
C ALA A 72 1.78 -16.74 -7.63
N SER A 73 2.03 -15.66 -8.39
CA SER A 73 2.81 -15.73 -9.64
C SER A 73 4.26 -15.28 -9.51
N HIS A 74 4.55 -14.34 -8.61
CA HIS A 74 5.86 -13.71 -8.49
C HIS A 74 6.68 -14.28 -7.34
N VAL A 75 6.06 -14.41 -6.15
CA VAL A 75 6.77 -14.80 -4.93
C VAL A 75 7.40 -16.19 -5.03
N PRO A 76 6.72 -17.27 -5.49
CA PRO A 76 7.31 -18.61 -5.55
C PRO A 76 8.52 -18.70 -6.47
N VAL A 77 8.48 -17.97 -7.60
CA VAL A 77 9.59 -17.90 -8.55
C VAL A 77 10.77 -17.14 -7.95
N ALA A 78 10.51 -15.96 -7.36
CA ALA A 78 11.55 -15.14 -6.75
C ALA A 78 12.20 -15.82 -5.53
N TRP A 79 11.42 -16.60 -4.77
CA TRP A 79 11.87 -17.33 -3.60
C TRP A 79 12.94 -18.38 -3.93
N LYS A 80 12.73 -19.14 -5.02
CA LYS A 80 13.69 -20.14 -5.49
C LYS A 80 15.01 -19.52 -5.93
N LEU A 81 14.98 -18.28 -6.44
CA LEU A 81 16.18 -17.57 -6.89
C LEU A 81 17.03 -16.98 -5.75
N LYS A 82 16.45 -16.79 -4.55
CA LYS A 82 17.12 -16.31 -3.31
C LYS A 82 17.87 -14.95 -3.38
N LYS A 83 17.96 -14.29 -4.54
CA LYS A 83 18.82 -13.09 -4.74
C LYS A 83 18.38 -11.82 -3.98
N ILE A 84 17.08 -11.61 -3.80
CA ILE A 84 16.50 -10.37 -3.23
C ILE A 84 15.42 -10.68 -2.17
N ARG A 85 15.59 -11.79 -1.45
CA ARG A 85 14.55 -12.36 -0.58
C ARG A 85 14.20 -11.44 0.59
N ALA A 86 15.18 -10.80 1.22
CA ALA A 86 14.94 -9.88 2.34
C ALA A 86 14.05 -8.70 1.94
N LEU A 87 14.35 -8.03 0.82
CA LEU A 87 13.53 -6.94 0.29
C LEU A 87 12.13 -7.42 -0.13
N GLY A 88 12.02 -8.64 -0.67
CA GLY A 88 10.73 -9.25 -0.97
C GLY A 88 9.89 -9.50 0.29
N ILE A 89 10.50 -10.05 1.35
CA ILE A 89 9.83 -10.27 2.65
C ILE A 89 9.39 -8.94 3.25
N LEU A 90 10.27 -7.93 3.28
CA LEU A 90 9.93 -6.60 3.79
C LEU A 90 8.71 -6.02 3.08
N LEU A 91 8.68 -6.07 1.75
CA LEU A 91 7.56 -5.56 0.97
C LEU A 91 6.26 -6.34 1.21
N VAL A 92 6.31 -7.68 1.24
CA VAL A 92 5.15 -8.53 1.54
C VAL A 92 4.62 -8.24 2.95
N SER A 93 5.50 -8.16 3.94
CA SER A 93 5.12 -7.85 5.32
C SER A 93 4.50 -6.46 5.44
N ALA A 94 5.05 -5.45 4.75
CA ALA A 94 4.50 -4.10 4.78
C ALA A 94 3.10 -4.03 4.14
N VAL A 95 2.88 -4.71 3.01
CA VAL A 95 1.54 -4.77 2.38
C VAL A 95 0.56 -5.56 3.24
N SER A 96 0.96 -6.71 3.79
CA SER A 96 0.13 -7.48 4.73
C SER A 96 -0.23 -6.66 5.97
N PHE A 97 0.71 -5.88 6.50
CA PHE A 97 0.45 -4.95 7.61
C PHE A 97 -0.60 -3.91 7.23
N GLN A 98 -0.54 -3.32 6.03
CA GLN A 98 -1.56 -2.38 5.56
C GLN A 98 -2.95 -3.02 5.50
N ILE A 99 -3.06 -4.25 4.99
CA ILE A 99 -4.34 -4.97 4.90
C ILE A 99 -4.92 -5.24 6.29
N ILE A 100 -4.09 -5.76 7.21
CA ILE A 100 -4.54 -6.09 8.57
C ILE A 100 -4.91 -4.83 9.34
N SER A 101 -4.07 -3.79 9.30
CA SER A 101 -4.36 -2.52 9.98
C SER A 101 -5.59 -1.82 9.41
N ALA A 102 -5.84 -1.87 8.10
CA ALA A 102 -7.08 -1.35 7.51
C ALA A 102 -8.31 -2.10 8.03
N TYR A 103 -8.25 -3.43 8.09
CA TYR A 103 -9.32 -4.23 8.71
C TYR A 103 -9.56 -3.83 10.16
N LEU A 104 -8.51 -3.67 10.96
CA LEU A 104 -8.62 -3.22 12.35
C LEU A 104 -9.25 -1.82 12.45
N LEU A 105 -8.92 -0.88 11.56
CA LEU A 105 -9.52 0.46 11.55
C LEU A 105 -11.03 0.47 11.28
N TYR A 106 -11.55 -0.55 10.58
CA TYR A 106 -13.00 -0.72 10.37
C TYR A 106 -13.73 -1.22 11.62
N TYR A 107 -13.09 -2.05 12.44
CA TYR A 107 -13.79 -2.82 13.50
C TYR A 107 -13.36 -2.48 14.92
N LEU A 108 -12.26 -1.76 15.14
CA LEU A 108 -11.85 -1.33 16.48
C LEU A 108 -12.77 -0.21 16.99
N ALA A 109 -13.45 -0.47 18.10
CA ALA A 109 -14.27 0.53 18.81
C ALA A 109 -13.50 1.33 19.88
N ASN A 110 -12.35 0.83 20.33
CA ASN A 110 -11.52 1.56 21.28
C ASN A 110 -10.74 2.67 20.57
N GLU A 111 -11.08 3.93 20.85
CA GLU A 111 -10.52 5.09 20.16
C GLU A 111 -9.01 5.25 20.34
N THR A 112 -8.47 4.97 21.54
CA THR A 112 -7.02 5.06 21.79
C THR A 112 -6.25 4.05 20.95
N VAL A 113 -6.70 2.79 20.93
CA VAL A 113 -6.05 1.74 20.13
C VAL A 113 -6.22 2.05 18.64
N ARG A 114 -7.40 2.50 18.24
CA ARG A 114 -7.70 2.87 16.85
C ARG A 114 -6.81 4.02 16.37
N ASP A 115 -6.54 5.02 17.21
CA ASP A 115 -5.64 6.12 16.88
C ASP A 115 -4.20 5.66 16.65
N VAL A 116 -3.69 4.78 17.53
CA VAL A 116 -2.37 4.16 17.36
C VAL A 116 -2.28 3.39 16.05
N ILE A 117 -3.29 2.56 15.74
CA ILE A 117 -3.34 1.81 14.48
C ILE A 117 -3.42 2.76 13.28
N ALA A 118 -4.16 3.86 13.37
CA ALA A 118 -4.26 4.85 12.29
C ALA A 118 -2.90 5.48 11.98
N ASN A 119 -2.14 5.84 13.03
CA ASN A 119 -0.79 6.40 12.89
C ASN A 119 0.19 5.38 12.30
N LEU A 120 0.17 4.13 12.77
CA LEU A 120 1.04 3.08 12.23
C LEU A 120 0.68 2.72 10.78
N HIS A 121 -0.62 2.65 10.46
CA HIS A 121 -1.12 2.43 9.11
C HIS A 121 -0.59 3.53 8.17
N ALA A 122 -0.76 4.80 8.55
CA ALA A 122 -0.29 5.94 7.77
C ALA A 122 1.25 5.95 7.63
N ALA A 123 2.00 5.72 8.71
CA ALA A 123 3.47 5.73 8.68
C ALA A 123 4.04 4.62 7.76
N VAL A 124 3.55 3.38 7.90
CA VAL A 124 3.98 2.28 7.03
C VAL A 124 3.50 2.51 5.59
N GLY A 125 2.27 2.98 5.40
CA GLY A 125 1.70 3.29 4.08
C GLY A 125 2.51 4.37 3.35
N PHE A 126 2.94 5.41 4.06
CA PHE A 126 3.79 6.47 3.52
C PHE A 126 5.12 5.92 2.99
N SER A 127 5.71 4.95 3.68
CA SER A 127 7.01 4.36 3.32
C SER A 127 6.95 3.39 2.12
N LEU A 128 5.76 2.89 1.73
CA LEU A 128 5.63 1.84 0.72
C LEU A 128 6.23 2.16 -0.66
N PRO A 129 6.06 3.36 -1.25
CA PRO A 129 6.67 3.68 -2.54
C PRO A 129 8.19 3.57 -2.51
N ILE A 130 8.82 3.92 -1.37
CA ILE A 130 10.27 3.84 -1.18
C ILE A 130 10.70 2.37 -1.14
N ILE A 131 10.03 1.55 -0.31
CA ILE A 131 10.33 0.11 -0.20
C ILE A 131 10.16 -0.59 -1.56
N LEU A 132 9.07 -0.29 -2.28
CA LEU A 132 8.80 -0.84 -3.61
C LEU A 132 9.88 -0.43 -4.62
N THR A 133 10.30 0.83 -4.62
CA THR A 133 11.34 1.34 -5.53
C THR A 133 12.68 0.65 -5.25
N ILE A 134 13.07 0.53 -3.99
CA ILE A 134 14.30 -0.17 -3.58
C ILE A 134 14.25 -1.63 -4.05
N HIS A 135 13.12 -2.32 -3.84
CA HIS A 135 12.92 -3.69 -4.30
C HIS A 135 13.10 -3.82 -5.82
N ILE A 136 12.46 -2.94 -6.61
CA ILE A 136 12.53 -2.98 -8.08
C ILE A 136 13.95 -2.69 -8.58
N VAL A 137 14.60 -1.64 -8.07
CA VAL A 137 15.94 -1.23 -8.52
C VAL A 137 16.96 -2.34 -8.23
N HIS A 138 16.93 -2.94 -7.04
CA HIS A 138 17.82 -4.06 -6.71
C HIS A 138 17.52 -5.30 -7.55
N ALA A 139 16.24 -5.57 -7.84
CA ALA A 139 15.87 -6.66 -8.75
C ALA A 139 16.42 -6.47 -10.17
N ILE A 140 16.40 -5.24 -10.68
CA ILE A 140 16.94 -4.90 -12.00
C ILE A 140 18.46 -5.05 -12.00
N ARG A 141 19.16 -4.47 -11.01
CA ARG A 141 20.62 -4.54 -10.88
C ARG A 141 21.12 -5.99 -10.77
N SER A 142 20.47 -6.81 -9.93
CA SER A 142 20.81 -8.23 -9.76
C SER A 142 20.64 -9.04 -11.05
N ARG A 143 19.67 -8.69 -11.90
CA ARG A 143 19.48 -9.31 -13.22
C ARG A 143 20.54 -8.89 -14.23
N GLN A 144 21.01 -7.65 -14.18
CA GLN A 144 22.08 -7.16 -15.05
C GLN A 144 23.43 -7.80 -14.70
N GLN A 145 23.73 -7.93 -13.40
CA GLN A 145 24.95 -8.61 -12.93
C GLN A 145 25.00 -10.09 -13.35
N ALA A 146 23.87 -10.78 -13.36
CA ALA A 146 23.81 -12.19 -13.76
C ALA A 146 23.88 -12.42 -15.29
N LYS A 147 23.88 -11.35 -16.09
CA LYS A 147 24.05 -11.41 -17.55
C LYS A 147 25.45 -11.03 -18.00
N LYS A 148 26.23 -10.38 -17.14
CA LYS A 148 27.67 -10.17 -17.32
C LYS A 148 28.39 -11.42 -16.86
#